data_AF-A0A2R6ELS5-F1
#
_entry.id   AF-A0A2R6ELS5-F1
#
_cell.length_a   1.000
_cell.length_b   1.000
_cell.length_c   1.000
_cell.angle_alpha   90.00
_cell.angle_beta   90.00
_cell.angle_gamma   90.00
#
_symmetry.space_group_name_H-M   'P 1'
#
loop_
_entity.id
_entity.type
_entity.pdbx_description
1 polymer ?
#
loop_
_entity_poly.entity_id
_entity_poly.type
_entity_poly.pdbx_seq_one_letter_code
_entity_poly.pdbx_strand_id
1 'polypeptide(L)'
;MQRRHEDLAPADRVVVSYPADLSDWGRFQVEKDPFCAYLRKTKSGRVRQGDRWEEFVGVGCCGNTLDVPLRVERVESGETLGADTAIEWTVREACDIQGGWQVQSEGGPNEV
;
A
#
# COMPACT_ATOMS: atom_id res chain seq x y z
N MET A 1 10.38 26.59 16.18
CA MET A 1 11.48 25.63 15.93
C MET A 1 10.94 24.40 15.19
N GLN A 2 10.69 24.49 13.89
CA GLN A 2 10.48 23.31 13.03
C GLN A 2 11.83 22.98 12.41
N ARG A 3 12.49 21.96 12.95
CA ARG A 3 13.73 21.42 12.39
C ARG A 3 13.46 20.97 10.96
N ARG A 4 14.19 21.56 10.00
CA ARG A 4 14.66 20.97 8.75
C ARG A 4 13.86 19.73 8.31
N HIS A 5 12.76 19.91 7.59
CA HIS A 5 12.62 19.10 6.39
C HIS A 5 13.80 19.55 5.52
N GLU A 6 14.91 18.80 5.61
CA GLU A 6 15.98 18.90 4.62
C GLU A 6 15.35 18.88 3.22
N ASP A 7 15.97 19.59 2.30
CA ASP A 7 15.60 19.96 0.92
C ASP A 7 15.27 18.75 0.02
N LEU A 8 14.39 17.87 0.47
CA LEU A 8 14.06 16.63 -0.22
C LEU A 8 13.02 16.96 -1.28
N ALA A 9 13.47 17.01 -2.53
CA ALA A 9 12.60 17.24 -3.65
C ALA A 9 11.50 16.17 -3.73
N PRO A 10 10.26 16.55 -4.08
CA PRO A 10 9.19 15.59 -4.32
C PRO A 10 9.53 14.75 -5.55
N ALA A 11 9.15 13.49 -5.50
CA ALA A 11 9.28 12.61 -6.65
C ALA A 11 8.25 12.95 -7.72
N ASP A 12 8.64 12.83 -8.98
CA ASP A 12 7.71 12.99 -10.10
C ASP A 12 6.79 11.75 -10.17
N ARG A 13 7.37 10.57 -9.93
CA ARG A 13 6.65 9.30 -9.95
C ARG A 13 7.20 8.29 -8.96
N VAL A 14 6.30 7.53 -8.34
CA VAL A 14 6.61 6.40 -7.47
C VAL A 14 5.82 5.19 -7.95
N VAL A 15 6.51 4.07 -8.19
CA VAL A 15 5.87 2.79 -8.52
C VAL A 15 5.74 1.98 -7.25
N VAL A 16 4.52 1.59 -6.92
CA VAL A 16 4.16 0.82 -5.72
C VAL A 16 3.55 -0.50 -6.14
N SER A 17 3.99 -1.59 -5.50
CA SER A 17 3.44 -2.92 -5.73
C SER A 17 2.55 -3.38 -4.58
N TYR A 18 1.55 -4.19 -4.95
CA TYR A 18 0.83 -5.07 -4.04
C TYR A 18 1.00 -6.53 -4.53
N PRO A 19 0.81 -7.53 -3.65
CA PRO A 19 1.07 -8.91 -4.03
C PRO A 19 -0.05 -9.49 -4.90
N ALA A 20 0.28 -10.47 -5.74
CA ALA A 20 -0.65 -11.10 -6.69
C ALA A 20 -1.79 -11.87 -6.01
N ASP A 21 -1.69 -12.19 -4.72
CA ASP A 21 -2.76 -12.80 -3.91
C ASP A 21 -3.71 -11.77 -3.29
N LEU A 22 -3.42 -10.46 -3.42
CA LEU A 22 -4.36 -9.42 -3.00
C LEU A 22 -5.65 -9.55 -3.82
N SER A 23 -6.79 -9.62 -3.12
CA SER A 23 -8.11 -9.70 -3.74
C SER A 23 -8.39 -8.53 -4.69
N ASP A 24 -9.17 -8.75 -5.74
CA ASP A 24 -9.53 -7.69 -6.69
C ASP A 24 -10.24 -6.51 -6.03
N TRP A 25 -11.02 -6.77 -4.98
CA TRP A 25 -11.63 -5.71 -4.17
C TRP A 25 -10.57 -4.86 -3.47
N GLY A 26 -9.53 -5.47 -2.90
CA GLY A 26 -8.41 -4.76 -2.27
C GLY A 26 -7.64 -3.90 -3.27
N ARG A 27 -7.34 -4.46 -4.45
CA ARG A 27 -6.73 -3.74 -5.58
C ARG A 27 -7.54 -2.53 -5.98
N PHE A 28 -8.84 -2.71 -6.16
CA PHE A 28 -9.76 -1.63 -6.51
C PHE A 28 -9.82 -0.52 -5.46
N GLN A 29 -9.60 -0.79 -4.16
CA GLN A 29 -9.56 0.28 -3.17
C GLN A 29 -8.26 1.07 -3.22
N VAL A 30 -7.11 0.41 -3.34
CA VAL A 30 -5.80 1.08 -3.29
C VAL A 30 -5.51 1.89 -4.55
N GLU A 31 -6.07 1.50 -5.69
CA GLU A 31 -5.86 2.21 -6.95
C GLU A 31 -6.67 3.52 -7.09
N LYS A 32 -7.55 3.82 -6.13
CA LYS A 32 -8.40 5.02 -6.17
C LYS A 32 -7.67 6.30 -5.74
N ASP A 33 -8.03 7.42 -6.35
CA ASP A 33 -7.50 8.76 -6.02
C ASP A 33 -7.52 9.10 -4.52
N PRO A 34 -8.59 8.86 -3.74
CA PRO A 34 -8.58 9.05 -2.29
C PRO A 34 -7.48 8.31 -1.56
N PHE A 35 -7.16 7.08 -1.96
CA PHE A 35 -6.10 6.29 -1.33
C PHE A 35 -4.72 6.84 -1.70
N CYS A 36 -4.51 7.19 -2.96
CA CYS A 36 -3.29 7.88 -3.41
C CYS A 36 -3.08 9.21 -2.66
N ALA A 37 -4.13 10.01 -2.51
CA ALA A 37 -4.09 11.25 -1.75
C ALA A 37 -3.80 11.02 -0.25
N TYR A 38 -4.32 9.93 0.32
CA TYR A 38 -4.02 9.51 1.68
C TYR A 38 -2.52 9.16 1.82
N LEU A 39 -1.95 8.35 0.92
CA LEU A 39 -0.53 8.00 0.94
C LEU A 39 0.37 9.24 0.88
N ARG A 40 0.07 10.20 0.01
CA ARG A 40 0.81 11.47 -0.07
C ARG A 40 0.77 12.27 1.23
N LYS A 41 -0.33 12.18 1.98
CA LYS A 41 -0.49 12.88 3.26
C LYS A 41 0.19 12.15 4.42
N THR A 42 0.14 10.83 4.45
CA THR A 42 0.63 10.02 5.58
C THR A 42 2.10 9.64 5.46
N LYS A 43 2.62 9.48 4.24
CA LYS A 43 4.03 9.17 3.96
C LYS A 43 4.84 10.45 3.78
N SER A 44 4.88 11.27 4.83
CA SER A 44 5.60 12.56 4.85
C SER A 44 7.12 12.45 4.96
N GLY A 45 7.64 11.24 5.19
CA GLY A 45 9.07 10.97 5.26
C GLY A 45 9.74 10.76 3.89
N ARG A 46 11.03 10.43 3.94
CA ARG A 46 11.78 10.02 2.76
C ARG A 46 11.22 8.69 2.23
N VAL A 47 11.08 8.59 0.92
CA VAL A 47 10.63 7.40 0.19
C VAL A 47 11.80 6.81 -0.58
N ARG A 48 12.03 5.51 -0.40
CA ARG A 48 13.10 4.77 -1.04
C ARG A 48 12.56 3.51 -1.70
N GLN A 49 13.23 3.09 -2.77
CA GLN A 49 13.01 1.76 -3.33
C GLN A 49 13.22 0.71 -2.23
N GLY A 50 12.29 -0.23 -2.16
CA GLY A 50 12.28 -1.30 -1.17
C GLY A 50 11.50 -0.99 0.11
N ASP A 51 11.08 0.26 0.33
CA ASP A 51 10.25 0.62 1.47
C ASP A 51 8.96 -0.21 1.45
N ARG A 52 8.57 -0.69 2.63
CA ARG A 52 7.37 -1.49 2.84
C ARG A 52 6.38 -0.70 3.67
N TRP A 53 5.12 -0.71 3.26
CA TRP A 53 4.03 -0.06 3.99
C TRP A 53 2.92 -1.07 4.25
N GLU A 54 2.48 -1.15 5.49
CA GLU A 54 1.33 -1.96 5.90
C GLU A 54 0.14 -1.01 6.02
N GLU A 55 -0.74 -1.03 5.02
CA GLU A 55 -1.89 -0.14 4.94
C GLU A 55 -3.20 -0.89 5.18
N PHE A 56 -4.18 -0.22 5.74
CA PHE A 56 -5.47 -0.83 6.06
C PHE A 56 -6.56 -0.22 5.19
N VAL A 57 -7.32 -1.07 4.50
CA VAL A 57 -8.56 -0.65 3.83
C VAL A 57 -9.76 -1.23 4.57
N GLY A 58 -10.69 -0.35 4.97
CA GLY A 58 -11.91 -0.78 5.65
C GLY A 58 -12.88 -1.43 4.66
N VAL A 59 -13.30 -2.67 4.91
CA VAL A 59 -14.25 -3.39 4.01
C VAL A 59 -15.72 -3.06 4.27
N GLY A 60 -16.03 -2.16 5.20
CA GLY A 60 -17.38 -1.66 5.46
C GLY A 60 -17.87 -1.84 6.89
N CYS A 61 -19.19 -1.72 7.06
CA CYS A 61 -19.92 -1.51 8.33
C CYS A 61 -19.64 -2.57 9.42
N CYS A 62 -19.20 -3.77 9.05
CA CYS A 62 -18.98 -4.88 9.99
C CYS A 62 -17.55 -4.94 10.57
N GLY A 63 -16.72 -3.91 10.37
CA GLY A 63 -15.47 -3.73 11.12
C GLY A 63 -14.29 -4.60 10.67
N ASN A 64 -14.42 -5.29 9.54
CA ASN A 64 -13.30 -6.05 9.01
C ASN A 64 -12.34 -5.10 8.25
N THR A 65 -11.04 -5.24 8.50
CA THR A 65 -9.97 -4.49 7.84
C THR A 65 -9.15 -5.46 7.02
N LEU A 66 -8.80 -5.06 5.81
CA LEU A 66 -7.84 -5.80 5.01
C LEU A 66 -6.49 -5.10 5.11
N ASP A 67 -5.50 -5.82 5.64
CA ASP A 67 -4.10 -5.45 5.59
C ASP A 67 -3.57 -5.58 4.16
N VAL A 68 -3.02 -4.50 3.63
CA VAL A 68 -2.47 -4.44 2.29
C VAL A 68 -0.96 -4.18 2.40
N PRO A 69 -0.13 -5.22 2.16
CA PRO A 69 1.32 -5.06 2.20
C PRO A 69 1.80 -4.41 0.90
N LEU A 70 2.04 -3.11 0.95
CA LEU A 70 2.56 -2.33 -0.16
C LEU A 70 4.09 -2.29 -0.13
N ARG A 71 4.69 -2.16 -1.32
CA ARG A 71 6.13 -1.98 -1.45
C ARG A 71 6.46 -0.96 -2.53
N VAL A 72 7.40 -0.07 -2.25
CA VAL A 72 7.93 0.85 -3.26
C VAL A 72 8.91 0.09 -4.15
N GLU A 73 8.57 -0.06 -5.42
CA GLU A 73 9.42 -0.72 -6.42
C GLU A 73 10.37 0.26 -7.09
N ARG A 74 9.95 1.52 -7.26
CA ARG A 74 10.76 2.55 -7.92
C ARG A 74 10.36 3.94 -7.45
N VAL A 75 11.35 4.82 -7.33
CA VAL A 75 11.16 6.26 -7.12
C VAL A 75 11.88 6.97 -8.26
N GLU A 76 11.17 7.82 -8.98
CA GLU A 76 11.68 8.58 -10.12
C GLU A 76 11.72 10.06 -9.78
N SER A 77 12.94 10.61 -9.80
CA SER A 77 13.23 11.98 -9.37
C SER A 77 12.91 12.17 -7.88
N GLY A 78 13.65 13.00 -7.16
CA GLY A 78 13.38 13.27 -5.74
C GLY A 78 13.37 12.05 -4.82
N GLU A 79 12.81 12.24 -3.62
CA GLU A 79 12.83 11.24 -2.55
C GLU A 79 11.72 11.44 -1.50
N THR A 80 10.66 12.18 -1.83
CA THR A 80 9.46 12.36 -1.00
C THR A 80 8.19 12.24 -1.83
N LEU A 81 7.05 11.96 -1.18
CA LEU A 81 5.73 12.02 -1.81
C LEU A 81 5.17 13.44 -1.68
N GLY A 82 5.25 14.19 -2.78
CA GLY A 82 4.63 15.51 -2.92
C GLY A 82 3.15 15.44 -3.32
N ALA A 83 2.49 16.60 -3.37
CA ALA A 83 1.09 16.71 -3.79
C ALA A 83 0.85 16.20 -5.22
N ASP A 84 1.81 16.47 -6.10
CA ASP A 84 1.76 16.16 -7.54
C ASP A 84 2.45 14.83 -7.91
N THR A 85 3.05 14.13 -6.94
CA THR A 85 3.75 12.86 -7.21
C THR A 85 2.80 11.81 -7.78
N ALA A 86 3.05 11.36 -9.00
CA ALA A 86 2.28 10.29 -9.62
C ALA A 86 2.55 8.96 -8.89
N ILE A 87 1.48 8.24 -8.51
CA ILE A 87 1.58 6.91 -7.93
C ILE A 87 1.12 5.92 -8.99
N GLU A 88 2.02 5.04 -9.43
CA GLU A 88 1.69 3.95 -10.34
C GLU A 88 1.68 2.62 -9.61
N TRP A 89 0.74 1.76 -9.98
CA TRP A 89 0.55 0.45 -9.37
C TRP A 89 1.11 -0.65 -10.25
N THR A 90 1.76 -1.62 -9.62
CA THR A 90 2.20 -2.86 -10.26
C THR A 90 1.89 -4.06 -9.38
N VAL A 91 1.83 -5.24 -9.99
CA VAL A 91 1.61 -6.48 -9.26
C VAL A 91 2.96 -7.13 -9.05
N ARG A 92 3.29 -7.47 -7.79
CA ARG A 92 4.45 -8.33 -7.49
C ARG A 92 3.99 -9.76 -7.24
N GLU A 93 4.89 -10.71 -7.45
CA GLU A 93 4.70 -12.08 -7.00
C GLU A 93 4.26 -12.08 -5.53
N ALA A 94 3.30 -12.95 -5.20
CA ALA A 94 2.97 -13.16 -3.80
C ALA A 94 4.26 -13.56 -3.09
N CYS A 95 4.66 -12.81 -2.05
CA CYS A 95 5.65 -13.34 -1.13
C CYS A 95 4.98 -14.59 -0.58
N ASP A 96 5.46 -15.77 -0.95
CA ASP A 96 5.16 -17.00 -0.23
C ASP A 96 5.57 -16.71 1.21
N ILE A 97 4.60 -16.33 2.04
CA ILE A 97 4.80 -16.06 3.45
C ILE A 97 5.20 -17.41 4.03
N GLN A 98 6.50 -17.70 4.04
CA GLN A 98 7.10 -18.69 4.92
C GLN A 98 6.96 -18.15 6.35
N GLY A 99 5.74 -18.16 6.90
CA GLY A 99 5.46 -17.61 8.22
C GLY A 99 4.02 -17.20 8.47
N GLY A 100 3.09 -18.17 8.48
CA GLY A 100 1.94 -18.09 9.38
C GLY A 100 0.67 -17.40 8.87
N TRP A 101 0.02 -17.99 7.86
CA TRP A 101 -1.45 -17.97 7.81
C TRP A 101 -1.94 -19.38 7.48
N GLN A 102 -1.90 -20.27 8.47
CA GLN A 102 -2.81 -21.42 8.48
C GLN A 102 -4.20 -20.87 8.73
N VAL A 103 -4.87 -20.38 7.67
CA VAL A 103 -6.30 -20.12 7.78
C VAL A 103 -6.97 -21.46 7.98
N GLN A 104 -7.69 -21.57 9.08
CA GLN A 104 -8.71 -22.58 9.28
C GLN A 104 -9.81 -22.33 8.24
N SER A 105 -9.65 -22.90 7.05
CA SER A 105 -10.78 -23.19 6.18
C SER A 105 -11.44 -24.50 6.65
N GLU A 106 -12.01 -24.49 7.84
CA GLU A 106 -13.03 -25.46 8.23
C GLU A 106 -14.24 -24.68 8.75
N GLY A 107 -15.35 -24.75 8.02
CA GLY A 107 -16.66 -24.34 8.52
C GLY A 107 -17.28 -23.08 7.90
N GLY A 108 -17.49 -23.07 6.58
CA GLY A 108 -18.68 -22.37 6.07
C GLY A 108 -19.91 -23.21 6.42
N PRO A 109 -21.02 -22.65 6.95
CA PRO A 109 -22.21 -23.43 7.25
C PRO A 109 -22.86 -23.90 5.94
N ASN A 110 -22.69 -25.19 5.62
CA ASN A 110 -23.67 -25.93 4.86
C ASN A 110 -24.64 -26.56 5.86
N GLU A 111 -25.84 -26.00 5.97
CA GLU A 111 -27.05 -26.64 6.47
C GLU A 111 -28.21 -25.71 6.11
N VAL A 112 -29.34 -26.09 5.50
CA VAL A 112 -29.89 -27.28 4.83
C VAL A 112 -31.07 -26.75 4.02
#